data_AF-A0A496PWS0-F1
#
_entry.id   AF-A0A496PWS0-F1
#
_cell.length_a   1.000
_cell.length_b   1.000
_cell.length_c   1.000
_cell.angle_alpha   90.00
_cell.angle_beta   90.00
_cell.angle_gamma   90.00
#
_symmetry.space_group_name_H-M   'P 1'
#
loop_
_entity.id
_entity.type
_entity.pdbx_description
1 polymer ?
#
loop_
_entity_poly.entity_id
_entity_poly.type
_entity_poly.pdbx_seq_one_letter_code
_entity_poly.pdbx_strand_id
1 'polypeptide(L)'
;VPDGLDGVSRAGCLVDPSSWRDENILVEWNDGKDPTISGRSLVTVDGWKLNLFHGDGPELYELNNDPAELTNLGSDPDQRDRIQRLTDEILAWQQAHRDELKLQV
;
A
#
# COMPACT_ATOMS: atom_id res chain seq x y z
N VAL A 1 6.43 -25.70 2.52
CA VAL A 1 6.11 -24.36 3.08
C VAL A 1 4.77 -24.51 3.80
N PRO A 2 4.62 -24.04 5.06
CA PRO A 2 3.33 -24.06 5.75
C PRO A 2 2.23 -23.34 4.97
N ASP A 3 0.98 -23.74 5.17
CA ASP A 3 -0.18 -23.04 4.60
C ASP A 3 -0.45 -21.72 5.36
N GLY A 4 -1.06 -20.75 4.67
CA GLY A 4 -1.49 -19.48 5.27
C GLY A 4 -0.37 -18.46 5.51
N LEU A 5 0.72 -18.53 4.76
CA LEU A 5 1.73 -17.46 4.74
C LEU A 5 1.33 -16.37 3.74
N ASP A 6 1.43 -15.11 4.15
CA ASP A 6 1.22 -13.96 3.26
C ASP A 6 2.36 -13.80 2.24
N GLY A 7 3.56 -14.27 2.61
CA GLY A 7 4.75 -14.18 1.77
C GLY A 7 4.87 -15.32 0.75
N VAL A 8 5.49 -15.01 -0.39
CA VAL A 8 5.84 -15.98 -1.43
C VAL A 8 7.35 -16.23 -1.49
N SER A 9 7.75 -17.47 -1.79
CA SER A 9 9.16 -17.81 -1.91
C SER A 9 9.80 -17.17 -3.16
N ARG A 10 10.94 -16.50 -2.98
CA ARG A 10 11.75 -15.90 -4.06
C ARG A 10 12.88 -16.80 -4.56
N ALA A 11 13.01 -18.02 -4.03
CA ALA A 11 14.12 -18.92 -4.38
C ALA A 11 14.17 -19.22 -5.88
N GLY A 12 13.02 -19.35 -6.55
CA GLY A 12 12.95 -19.53 -8.00
C GLY A 12 13.60 -18.37 -8.77
N CYS A 13 13.35 -17.14 -8.35
CA CYS A 13 13.93 -15.95 -8.98
C CYS A 13 15.44 -15.83 -8.77
N LEU A 14 15.99 -16.41 -7.70
CA LEU A 14 17.44 -16.46 -7.49
C LEU A 14 18.13 -17.44 -8.45
N VAL A 15 17.42 -18.49 -8.88
CA VAL A 15 17.92 -19.49 -9.84
C VAL A 15 17.71 -19.01 -11.28
N ASP A 16 16.55 -18.42 -11.57
CA ASP A 16 16.20 -17.82 -12.85
C ASP A 16 15.67 -16.39 -12.63
N PRO A 17 16.54 -15.37 -12.74
CA PRO A 17 16.14 -13.97 -12.59
C PRO A 17 15.05 -13.52 -13.55
N SER A 18 14.86 -14.17 -14.70
CA SER A 18 13.80 -13.83 -15.66
C SER A 18 12.39 -14.21 -15.18
N SER A 19 12.31 -15.09 -14.17
CA SER A 19 11.06 -15.45 -13.51
C SER A 19 10.57 -14.38 -12.52
N TRP A 20 11.38 -13.35 -12.24
CA TRP A 20 10.96 -12.26 -11.36
C TRP A 20 9.72 -11.55 -11.91
N ARG A 21 8.79 -11.22 -11.02
CA ARG A 21 7.60 -10.42 -11.30
C ARG A 21 7.54 -9.34 -10.24
N ASP A 22 7.45 -8.11 -10.69
CA ASP A 22 7.19 -6.98 -9.80
C ASP A 22 5.79 -7.13 -9.21
N GLU A 23 5.64 -6.66 -7.98
CA GLU A 23 4.39 -6.73 -7.24
C GLU A 23 4.18 -5.47 -6.44
N ASN A 24 2.91 -5.15 -6.19
CA ASN A 24 2.56 -4.11 -5.26
C ASN A 24 2.86 -4.60 -3.84
N ILE A 25 3.37 -3.71 -2.99
CA ILE A 25 3.72 -4.00 -1.60
C ILE A 25 2.71 -3.31 -0.69
N LEU A 26 2.14 -4.07 0.25
CA LEU A 26 1.38 -3.49 1.34
C LEU A 26 2.22 -3.42 2.61
N VAL A 27 2.03 -2.33 3.36
CA VAL A 27 2.66 -2.09 4.65
C VAL A 27 1.58 -1.71 5.64
N GLU A 28 1.63 -2.32 6.83
CA GLU A 28 0.75 -1.99 7.93
C GLU A 28 1.48 -1.21 9.01
N TRP A 29 0.79 -0.23 9.60
CA TRP A 29 1.19 0.36 10.87
C TRP A 29 -0.02 0.43 11.79
N ASN A 30 0.14 0.01 13.05
CA ASN A 30 -0.90 0.12 14.07
C ASN A 30 -0.27 0.78 15.31
N ASP A 31 -0.84 1.90 15.74
CA ASP A 31 -0.41 2.55 16.98
C ASP A 31 -1.25 2.06 18.16
N GLY A 32 -0.58 1.60 19.21
CA GLY A 32 -1.22 1.01 20.38
C GLY A 32 -1.85 2.00 21.36
N LYS A 33 -1.69 3.31 21.15
CA LYS A 33 -2.18 4.38 22.04
C LYS A 33 -3.17 5.31 21.36
N ASP A 34 -2.88 5.69 20.13
CA ASP A 34 -3.69 6.56 19.29
C ASP A 34 -4.04 5.84 17.98
N PRO A 35 -5.23 5.20 17.90
CA PRO A 35 -5.59 4.46 16.70
C PRO A 35 -5.76 5.36 15.46
N THR A 36 -5.87 6.68 15.61
CA THR A 36 -6.09 7.61 14.48
C THR A 36 -4.93 7.62 13.49
N ILE A 37 -3.71 7.35 13.96
CA ILE A 37 -2.49 7.27 13.14
C ILE A 37 -2.16 5.85 12.69
N SER A 38 -3.01 4.87 12.99
CA SER A 38 -2.91 3.54 12.38
C SER A 38 -3.28 3.63 10.91
N GLY A 39 -2.55 2.94 10.06
CA GLY A 39 -2.71 3.07 8.61
C GLY A 39 -2.27 1.87 7.80
N ARG A 40 -2.65 1.91 6.53
CA ARG A 40 -2.25 0.97 5.49
C ARG A 40 -1.63 1.74 4.35
N SER A 41 -0.48 1.27 3.90
CA SER A 41 0.23 1.83 2.76
C SER A 41 0.28 0.82 1.63
N LEU A 42 0.10 1.30 0.41
CA LEU A 42 0.29 0.55 -0.82
C LEU A 42 1.39 1.22 -1.64
N VAL A 43 2.43 0.48 -1.99
CA VAL A 43 3.45 0.90 -2.96
C VAL A 43 3.25 0.07 -4.23
N THR A 44 3.03 0.72 -5.36
CA THR A 44 2.74 0.04 -6.62
C THR A 44 3.98 -0.09 -7.51
N VAL A 45 3.96 -1.10 -8.38
CA VAL A 45 5.02 -1.35 -9.37
C VAL A 45 5.22 -0.19 -10.34
N ASP A 46 4.18 0.60 -10.61
CA ASP A 46 4.23 1.78 -11.48
C ASP A 46 4.67 3.06 -10.74
N GLY A 47 5.12 2.93 -9.48
CA GLY A 47 5.80 4.00 -8.75
C GLY A 47 4.87 4.94 -8.01
N TRP A 48 3.74 4.45 -7.50
CA TRP A 48 2.87 5.24 -6.62
C TRP A 48 2.91 4.70 -5.21
N LYS A 49 2.78 5.61 -4.23
CA LYS A 49 2.52 5.24 -2.85
C LYS A 49 1.29 5.95 -2.33
N LEU A 50 0.33 5.19 -1.81
CA LEU A 50 -0.82 5.71 -1.08
C LEU A 50 -0.72 5.29 0.38
N ASN A 51 -0.83 6.25 1.31
CA ASN A 51 -1.07 5.98 2.72
C ASN A 51 -2.51 6.37 3.07
N LEU A 52 -3.24 5.45 3.70
CA LEU A 52 -4.54 5.70 4.30
C LEU A 52 -4.46 5.49 5.82
N PHE A 53 -5.15 6.34 6.56
CA PHE A 53 -5.15 6.32 8.01
C PHE A 53 -6.56 6.12 8.56
N HIS A 54 -6.67 5.78 9.85
CA HIS A 54 -7.96 5.69 10.52
C HIS A 54 -8.65 7.05 10.68
N GLY A 55 -7.88 8.12 10.93
CA GLY A 55 -8.43 9.43 11.31
C GLY A 55 -7.82 10.64 10.60
N ASP A 56 -7.06 10.45 9.52
CA ASP A 56 -6.49 11.54 8.73
C ASP A 56 -6.73 11.32 7.23
N GLY A 57 -6.56 12.38 6.44
CA GLY A 57 -6.66 12.35 4.99
C GLY A 57 -5.56 11.50 4.33
N PRO A 58 -5.74 11.13 3.06
CA PRO A 58 -4.77 10.33 2.33
C PRO A 58 -3.47 11.10 2.09
N GLU A 59 -2.37 10.35 2.03
CA GLU A 59 -1.12 10.84 1.45
C GLU A 59 -0.82 10.07 0.17
N LEU A 60 -0.54 10.79 -0.92
CA LEU A 60 -0.21 10.19 -2.22
C LEU A 60 1.12 10.74 -2.72
N TYR A 61 2.05 9.86 -3.10
CA TYR A 61 3.37 10.20 -3.62
C TYR A 61 3.64 9.51 -4.96
N GLU A 62 4.26 10.24 -5.89
CA GLU A 62 4.75 9.70 -7.18
C GLU A 62 6.25 9.44 -7.06
N LEU A 63 6.63 8.19 -6.85
CA LEU A 63 7.98 7.80 -6.46
C LEU A 63 9.01 7.91 -7.59
N ASN A 64 8.59 7.94 -8.85
CA ASN A 64 9.53 8.05 -9.96
C ASN A 64 10.13 9.46 -10.07
N ASN A 65 9.33 10.50 -9.80
CA ASN A 65 9.75 11.90 -9.83
C ASN A 65 9.97 12.49 -8.43
N ASP A 66 9.37 11.91 -7.39
CA ASP A 66 9.52 12.30 -5.99
C ASP A 66 9.92 11.09 -5.10
N PRO A 67 11.13 10.52 -5.29
CA PRO A 67 11.59 9.36 -4.52
C PRO A 67 11.82 9.65 -3.03
N ALA A 68 11.83 10.92 -2.63
CA ALA A 68 11.98 11.36 -1.24
C ALA A 68 10.64 11.65 -0.55
N GLU A 69 9.51 11.45 -1.26
CA GLU A 69 8.15 11.61 -0.72
C GLU A 69 7.90 13.01 -0.10
N LEU A 70 8.39 14.06 -0.76
CA LEU A 70 8.33 15.43 -0.25
C LEU A 70 7.07 16.18 -0.69
N THR A 71 6.37 15.69 -1.71
CA THR A 71 5.20 16.34 -2.32
C THR A 71 3.97 15.45 -2.16
N ASN A 72 3.19 15.70 -1.11
CA ASN A 72 1.93 15.01 -0.90
C ASN A 72 0.85 15.50 -1.89
N LEU A 73 0.38 14.61 -2.76
CA LEU A 73 -0.67 14.83 -3.76
C LEU A 73 -2.07 14.37 -3.31
N GLY A 74 -2.25 13.98 -2.04
CA GLY A 74 -3.50 13.42 -1.53
C GLY A 74 -4.69 14.39 -1.57
N SER A 75 -4.44 15.69 -1.63
CA SER A 75 -5.47 16.73 -1.79
C SER A 75 -5.60 17.25 -3.23
N ASP A 76 -4.79 16.75 -4.18
CA ASP A 76 -4.83 17.18 -5.58
C ASP A 76 -6.07 16.58 -6.28
N PRO A 77 -7.00 17.42 -6.78
CA PRO A 77 -8.20 16.95 -7.45
C PRO A 77 -7.90 16.12 -8.71
N ASP A 78 -6.75 16.31 -9.36
CA ASP A 78 -6.36 15.54 -10.55
C ASP A 78 -5.96 14.10 -10.21
N GLN A 79 -5.79 13.78 -8.92
CA GLN A 79 -5.40 12.46 -8.42
C GLN A 79 -6.56 11.61 -7.91
N ARG A 80 -7.80 12.11 -7.94
CA ARG A 80 -8.96 11.42 -7.33
C ARG A 80 -9.16 10.00 -7.83
N ASP A 81 -9.11 9.78 -9.14
CA ASP A 81 -9.30 8.46 -9.73
C ASP A 81 -8.18 7.49 -9.32
N ARG A 82 -6.95 8.02 -9.16
CA ARG A 82 -5.81 7.24 -8.70
C ARG A 82 -5.95 6.87 -7.24
N ILE A 83 -6.32 7.82 -6.38
CA ILE A 83 -6.60 7.57 -4.96
C ILE A 83 -7.69 6.51 -4.84
N GLN A 84 -8.81 6.64 -5.55
CA GLN A 84 -9.90 5.67 -5.51
C GLN A 84 -9.44 4.26 -5.91
N ARG A 85 -8.70 4.12 -7.02
CA ARG A 85 -8.19 2.82 -7.47
C ARG A 85 -7.28 2.17 -6.41
N LEU A 86 -6.35 2.93 -5.86
CA LEU A 86 -5.39 2.42 -4.87
C LEU A 86 -6.08 2.11 -3.54
N THR A 87 -7.08 2.90 -3.16
CA THR A 87 -7.97 2.62 -2.03
C THR A 87 -8.68 1.29 -2.23
N ASP A 88 -9.27 1.04 -3.40
CA ASP A 88 -9.96 -0.23 -3.68
C ASP A 88 -9.01 -1.43 -3.56
N GLU A 89 -7.74 -1.28 -3.98
CA GLU A 89 -6.71 -2.32 -3.82
C GLU A 89 -6.39 -2.60 -2.33
N ILE A 90 -6.27 -1.55 -1.50
CA ILE A 90 -6.07 -1.69 -0.05
C ILE A 90 -7.28 -2.38 0.59
N LEU A 91 -8.51 -1.95 0.28
CA LEU A 91 -9.73 -2.53 0.86
C LEU A 91 -9.91 -4.00 0.45
N ALA A 92 -9.59 -4.35 -0.80
CA ALA A 92 -9.62 -5.73 -1.27
C ALA A 92 -8.61 -6.60 -0.51
N TRP A 93 -7.41 -6.06 -0.25
CA TRP A 93 -6.42 -6.75 0.57
C TRP A 93 -6.89 -6.92 2.01
N GLN A 94 -7.46 -5.88 2.64
CA GLN A 94 -8.00 -5.96 4.00
C GLN A 94 -9.07 -7.05 4.12
N GLN A 95 -9.96 -7.13 3.13
CA GLN A 95 -10.98 -8.18 3.07
C GLN A 95 -10.37 -9.59 2.99
N ALA A 96 -9.34 -9.78 2.16
CA ALA A 96 -8.68 -11.06 1.99
C ALA A 96 -7.95 -11.53 3.27
N HIS A 97 -7.43 -10.59 4.05
CA HIS A 97 -6.64 -10.87 5.27
C HIS A 97 -7.44 -10.71 6.57
N ARG A 98 -8.74 -10.39 6.46
CA ARG A 98 -9.63 -10.10 7.60
C ARG A 98 -9.08 -9.00 8.50
N ASP A 99 -8.46 -8.01 7.88
CA ASP A 99 -8.06 -6.78 8.56
C ASP A 99 -9.30 -5.88 8.75
N GLU A 100 -9.53 -5.48 9.99
CA GLU A 100 -10.73 -4.74 10.42
C GLU A 100 -10.45 -3.25 10.66
N LEU A 101 -9.22 -2.77 10.41
CA LEU A 101 -8.92 -1.34 10.55
C LEU A 101 -9.80 -0.52 9.61
N LYS A 102 -10.60 0.37 10.17
CA LYS A 102 -11.40 1.32 9.38
C LYS A 102 -10.50 2.41 8.84
N LEU A 103 -10.42 2.55 7.53
CA LEU A 103 -9.67 3.61 6.88
C LEU A 103 -10.59 4.78 6.52
N GLN A 104 -10.04 5.99 6.63
CA GLN A 104 -10.66 7.18 6.08
C GLN A 104 -10.33 7.26 4.60
N VAL A 105 -11.39 7.35 3.79
CA VAL A 105 -11.36 7.33 2.32
C VAL A 105 -12.03 8.56 1.74
#